data_AF-A0A228HG28-F1
#
_entry.id   AF-A0A228HG28-F1
#
_cell.length_a   1.000
_cell.length_b   1.000
_cell.length_c   1.000
_cell.angle_alpha   90.00
_cell.angle_beta   90.00
_cell.angle_gamma   90.00
#
_symmetry.space_group_name_H-M   'P 1'
#
loop_
_entity.id
_entity.type
_entity.pdbx_description
1 polymer ?
#
loop_
_entity_poly.entity_id
_entity_poly.type
_entity_poly.pdbx_seq_one_letter_code
_entity_poly.pdbx_strand_id
1 'polypeptide(L)'
;MWTAVSDLGDAAMTLPLALVCIGWLTSSVTGRRHAVSWAVMLAAGMALVGATKILYAGCGIQIRAIDFRVISGHTMLASAVWPMTCVLALSGGTPLRATTSLSLGLGLGALIGVARVFDDAHTPAEVVAGWLVGSAVALAFVWRHGAPRVDARYRALVAGSLLAVSAVAYGRHAPIQAAIDNYSPFLCGRFALRP
;
A
#
# COMPACT_ATOMS: atom_id res chain seq x y z
N MET A 1 20.96 -2.78 -0.72
CA MET A 1 20.20 -3.64 0.23
C MET A 1 18.86 -3.00 0.56
N TRP A 2 18.79 -1.70 0.85
CA TRP A 2 17.53 -0.98 1.10
C TRP A 2 16.60 -0.90 -0.12
N THR A 3 17.15 -0.72 -1.33
CA THR A 3 16.41 -0.79 -2.60
C THR A 3 15.56 -2.06 -2.74
N ALA A 4 16.14 -3.24 -2.48
CA ALA A 4 15.44 -4.52 -2.51
C ALA A 4 14.23 -4.57 -1.55
N VAL A 5 14.37 -3.95 -0.37
CA VAL A 5 13.27 -3.84 0.60
C VAL A 5 12.24 -2.82 0.12
N SER A 6 12.67 -1.69 -0.42
CA SER A 6 11.80 -0.66 -0.99
C SER A 6 10.93 -1.21 -2.13
N ASP A 7 11.44 -2.13 -2.95
CA ASP A 7 10.72 -2.72 -4.09
C ASP A 7 9.47 -3.50 -3.65
N LEU A 8 9.46 -4.02 -2.41
CA LEU A 8 8.27 -4.65 -1.82
C LEU A 8 7.13 -3.65 -1.57
N GLY A 9 7.43 -2.35 -1.56
CA GLY A 9 6.46 -1.26 -1.46
C GLY A 9 6.08 -0.64 -2.80
N ASP A 10 6.68 -1.05 -3.92
CA ASP A 10 6.36 -0.46 -5.23
C ASP A 10 4.89 -0.72 -5.59
N ALA A 11 4.27 0.22 -6.30
CA ALA A 11 2.90 0.03 -6.78
C ALA A 11 2.81 -1.12 -7.79
N ALA A 12 3.87 -1.40 -8.55
CA ALA A 12 3.92 -2.55 -9.45
C ALA A 12 3.93 -3.89 -8.70
N MET A 13 4.38 -3.91 -7.44
CA MET A 13 4.33 -5.06 -6.56
C MET A 13 3.00 -5.13 -5.78
N THR A 14 2.66 -4.04 -5.11
CA THR A 14 1.55 -3.98 -4.16
C THR A 14 0.17 -3.98 -4.84
N LEU A 15 0.01 -3.40 -6.04
CA LEU A 15 -1.29 -3.37 -6.72
C LEU A 15 -1.72 -4.76 -7.25
N PRO A 16 -0.87 -5.54 -7.95
CA PRO A 16 -1.21 -6.91 -8.29
C PRO A 16 -1.50 -7.77 -7.06
N LEU A 17 -0.72 -7.61 -5.99
CA LEU A 17 -0.93 -8.30 -4.73
C LEU A 17 -2.29 -7.94 -4.10
N ALA A 18 -2.68 -6.68 -4.16
CA ALA A 18 -4.00 -6.22 -3.72
C ALA A 18 -5.13 -6.82 -4.56
N LEU A 19 -4.96 -6.97 -5.88
CA LEU A 19 -5.95 -7.62 -6.74
C LEU A 19 -6.14 -9.09 -6.37
N VAL A 20 -5.06 -9.81 -6.08
CA VAL A 20 -5.15 -11.20 -5.58
C VAL A 20 -5.87 -11.25 -4.23
N CYS A 21 -5.57 -10.33 -3.32
CA CYS A 21 -6.29 -10.23 -2.04
C CYS A 21 -7.79 -9.96 -2.25
N ILE A 22 -8.16 -9.05 -3.15
CA ILE A 22 -9.55 -8.76 -3.54
C ILE A 22 -10.24 -10.01 -4.09
N GLY A 23 -9.58 -10.76 -4.98
CA GLY A 23 -10.11 -12.01 -5.53
C GLY A 23 -10.35 -13.08 -4.46
N TRP A 24 -9.49 -13.17 -3.45
CA TRP A 24 -9.72 -14.06 -2.31
C TRP A 24 -10.82 -13.56 -1.39
N LEU A 25 -10.93 -12.26 -1.18
CA LEU A 25 -12.04 -11.68 -0.41
C LEU A 25 -13.39 -11.99 -1.07
N THR A 26 -13.50 -11.95 -2.40
CA THR A 26 -14.75 -12.25 -3.12
C THR A 26 -15.17 -13.72 -3.08
N SER A 27 -14.30 -14.65 -2.65
CA SER A 27 -14.58 -16.09 -2.63
C SER A 27 -15.58 -16.55 -1.56
N SER A 28 -15.96 -15.67 -0.62
CA SER A 28 -16.94 -15.95 0.44
C SER A 28 -18.33 -15.38 0.14
N VAL A 29 -19.38 -15.86 0.82
CA VAL A 29 -20.78 -15.43 0.60
C VAL A 29 -20.98 -13.92 0.82
N THR A 30 -20.34 -13.34 1.84
CA THR A 30 -20.30 -11.88 2.08
C THR A 30 -19.11 -11.20 1.39
N GLY A 31 -18.32 -11.98 0.65
CA GLY A 31 -17.01 -11.64 0.16
C GLY A 31 -16.95 -10.45 -0.78
N ARG A 32 -17.95 -10.31 -1.65
CA ARG A 32 -18.05 -9.16 -2.55
C ARG A 32 -18.15 -7.83 -1.80
N ARG A 33 -18.89 -7.78 -0.69
CA ARG A 33 -19.04 -6.56 0.11
C ARG A 33 -17.72 -6.21 0.82
N HIS A 34 -17.03 -7.22 1.36
CA HIS A 34 -15.72 -7.03 1.99
C HIS A 34 -14.67 -6.57 0.97
N ALA A 35 -14.60 -7.21 -0.19
CA ALA A 35 -13.72 -6.86 -1.28
C ALA A 35 -13.92 -5.40 -1.75
N VAL A 36 -15.17 -5.00 -2.01
CA VAL A 36 -15.51 -3.62 -2.40
C VAL A 36 -15.18 -2.64 -1.28
N SER A 37 -15.52 -2.95 -0.02
CA SER A 37 -15.21 -2.10 1.12
C SER A 37 -13.71 -1.85 1.24
N TRP A 38 -12.89 -2.89 1.14
CA TRP A 38 -11.44 -2.75 1.21
C TRP A 38 -10.87 -2.00 0.01
N ALA A 39 -11.35 -2.32 -1.20
CA ALA A 39 -10.94 -1.64 -2.43
C ALA A 39 -11.23 -0.13 -2.38
N VAL A 40 -12.40 0.27 -1.86
CA VAL A 40 -12.75 1.69 -1.68
C VAL A 40 -11.84 2.36 -0.66
N MET A 41 -11.55 1.71 0.47
CA MET A 41 -10.65 2.26 1.49
C MET A 41 -9.21 2.41 0.96
N LEU A 42 -8.73 1.42 0.22
CA LEU A 42 -7.43 1.46 -0.44
C LEU A 42 -7.37 2.57 -1.49
N ALA A 43 -8.39 2.67 -2.35
CA ALA A 43 -8.51 3.72 -3.37
C ALA A 43 -8.56 5.12 -2.75
N ALA A 44 -9.30 5.30 -1.66
CA ALA A 44 -9.35 6.57 -0.93
C ALA A 44 -7.97 6.97 -0.37
N GLY A 45 -7.24 6.02 0.21
CA GLY A 45 -5.89 6.26 0.68
C GLY A 45 -4.90 6.57 -0.46
N MET A 46 -5.00 5.86 -1.60
CA MET A 46 -4.21 6.15 -2.80
C MET A 46 -4.53 7.54 -3.37
N ALA A 47 -5.80 7.92 -3.39
CA ALA A 47 -6.25 9.24 -3.85
C ALA A 47 -5.70 10.35 -2.95
N LEU A 48 -5.70 10.15 -1.62
CA LEU A 48 -5.09 11.09 -0.68
C LEU A 48 -3.58 11.26 -0.95
N VAL A 49 -2.83 10.16 -1.13
CA VAL A 49 -1.41 10.21 -1.50
C VAL A 49 -1.22 10.96 -2.82
N GLY A 50 -1.98 10.58 -3.86
CA GLY A 50 -1.93 11.22 -5.17
C GLY A 50 -2.21 12.72 -5.10
N ALA A 51 -3.22 13.14 -4.33
CA ALA A 51 -3.53 14.54 -4.11
C ALA A 51 -2.36 15.29 -3.47
N THR A 52 -1.72 14.74 -2.43
CA THR A 52 -0.54 15.40 -1.83
C THR A 52 0.61 15.54 -2.82
N LYS A 53 0.86 14.54 -3.66
CA LYS A 53 1.88 14.60 -4.70
C LYS A 53 1.56 15.62 -5.79
N ILE A 54 0.31 15.70 -6.23
CA ILE A 54 -0.14 16.69 -7.21
C ILE A 54 -0.03 18.11 -6.64
N LEU A 55 -0.44 18.33 -5.39
CA LEU A 55 -0.34 19.63 -4.73
C LEU A 55 1.12 20.06 -4.55
N TYR A 56 2.02 19.13 -4.24
CA TYR A 56 3.44 19.45 -4.18
C TYR A 56 4.03 19.72 -5.57
N ALA A 57 3.87 18.80 -6.52
CA ALA A 57 4.50 18.89 -7.84
C ALA A 57 3.91 20.03 -8.71
N GLY A 58 2.59 20.24 -8.65
CA GLY A 58 1.92 21.29 -9.42
C GLY A 58 1.91 22.65 -8.72
N CYS A 59 1.59 22.68 -7.42
CA CYS A 59 1.37 23.93 -6.67
C CYS A 59 2.54 24.30 -5.73
N GLY A 60 3.51 23.41 -5.49
CA GLY A 60 4.64 23.66 -4.58
C GLY A 60 4.28 23.65 -3.09
N ILE A 61 3.11 23.11 -2.72
CA ILE A 61 2.63 23.08 -1.33
C ILE A 61 3.43 22.06 -0.53
N GLN A 62 4.05 22.51 0.56
CA GLN A 62 4.83 21.69 1.48
C GLN A 62 4.83 22.28 2.89
N ILE A 63 5.08 21.45 3.90
CA ILE A 63 5.25 21.87 5.29
C ILE A 63 6.74 21.76 5.63
N ARG A 64 7.45 22.88 5.46
CA ARG A 64 8.91 22.95 5.66
C ARG A 64 9.37 22.67 7.09
N ALA A 65 8.54 22.97 8.09
CA ALA A 65 8.90 22.81 9.50
C ALA A 65 9.18 21.34 9.89
N ILE A 66 8.69 20.37 9.13
CA ILE A 66 8.86 18.93 9.35
C ILE A 66 9.36 18.21 8.09
N ASP A 67 9.91 18.95 7.13
CA ASP A 67 10.36 18.45 5.82
C ASP A 67 9.32 17.55 5.12
N PHE A 68 8.05 17.94 5.19
CA PHE A 68 6.95 17.17 4.63
C PHE A 68 6.50 17.77 3.31
N ARG A 69 6.77 17.06 2.21
CA ARG A 69 6.35 17.47 0.86
C ARG A 69 5.12 16.68 0.44
N VAL A 70 5.19 15.36 0.59
CA VAL A 70 4.17 14.43 0.10
C VAL A 70 4.01 13.24 1.03
N ILE A 71 2.86 12.57 0.98
CA ILE A 71 2.73 11.27 1.65
C ILE A 71 3.50 10.21 0.85
N SER A 72 4.26 9.36 1.54
CA SER A 72 4.99 8.25 0.90
C SER A 72 4.02 7.17 0.38
N GLY A 73 3.88 7.10 -0.95
CA GLY A 73 3.01 6.10 -1.59
C GLY A 73 3.48 4.66 -1.41
N HIS A 74 4.80 4.42 -1.39
CA HIS A 74 5.35 3.07 -1.15
C HIS A 74 5.00 2.60 0.26
N THR A 75 5.22 3.46 1.25
CA THR A 75 4.92 3.15 2.65
C THR A 75 3.43 2.96 2.86
N MET A 76 2.60 3.81 2.25
CA MET A 76 1.14 3.71 2.34
C MET A 76 0.60 2.42 1.73
N LEU A 77 0.99 2.08 0.50
CA LEU A 77 0.55 0.86 -0.16
C LEU A 77 1.05 -0.38 0.58
N ALA A 78 2.32 -0.41 0.97
CA ALA A 78 2.90 -1.51 1.74
C ALA A 78 2.13 -1.75 3.05
N SER A 79 1.85 -0.68 3.79
CA SER A 79 1.18 -0.75 5.09
C SER A 79 -0.33 -1.06 4.98
N ALA A 80 -0.92 -0.93 3.80
CA ALA A 80 -2.31 -1.33 3.54
C ALA A 80 -2.42 -2.78 3.02
N VAL A 81 -1.48 -3.20 2.17
CA VAL A 81 -1.58 -4.48 1.42
C VAL A 81 -0.90 -5.64 2.15
N TRP A 82 0.33 -5.48 2.64
CA TRP A 82 1.04 -6.57 3.34
C TRP A 82 0.31 -7.13 4.55
N PRO A 83 -0.37 -6.32 5.40
CA PRO A 83 -1.18 -6.88 6.50
C PRO A 83 -2.29 -7.80 5.98
N MET A 84 -2.96 -7.44 4.89
CA MET A 84 -4.01 -8.27 4.29
C MET A 84 -3.44 -9.55 3.67
N THR A 85 -2.31 -9.45 2.97
CA THR A 85 -1.57 -10.59 2.42
C THR A 85 -1.17 -11.57 3.52
N CYS A 86 -0.56 -11.09 4.61
CA CYS A 86 -0.16 -11.92 5.74
C CYS A 86 -1.37 -12.57 6.42
N VAL A 87 -2.46 -11.83 6.65
CA VAL A 87 -3.66 -12.39 7.28
C VAL A 87 -4.29 -13.48 6.41
N LEU A 88 -4.41 -13.27 5.10
CA LEU A 88 -4.94 -14.27 4.18
C LEU A 88 -4.05 -15.52 4.09
N ALA A 89 -2.73 -15.35 4.08
CA ALA A 89 -1.79 -16.47 3.95
C ALA A 89 -1.55 -17.25 5.26
N LEU A 90 -1.53 -16.56 6.42
CA LEU A 90 -0.95 -17.11 7.65
C LEU A 90 -1.94 -17.25 8.83
N SER A 91 -3.11 -16.59 8.80
CA SER A 91 -4.02 -16.55 9.98
C SER A 91 -4.61 -17.93 10.36
N GLY A 92 -4.75 -18.85 9.41
CA GLY A 92 -5.16 -20.23 9.68
C GLY A 92 -6.49 -20.40 10.43
N GLY A 93 -7.35 -19.37 10.46
CA GLY A 93 -8.68 -19.40 11.10
C GLY A 93 -8.72 -19.12 12.61
N THR A 94 -7.58 -18.91 13.28
CA THR A 94 -7.54 -18.60 14.73
C THR A 94 -7.32 -17.11 14.98
N PRO A 95 -8.00 -16.48 15.97
CA PRO A 95 -7.84 -15.04 16.27
C PRO A 95 -6.40 -14.63 16.58
N LEU A 96 -5.68 -15.42 17.38
CA LEU A 96 -4.28 -15.12 17.77
C LEU A 96 -3.35 -15.08 16.54
N ARG A 97 -3.47 -16.05 15.63
CA ARG A 97 -2.67 -16.03 14.40
C ARG A 97 -3.10 -14.88 13.49
N ALA A 98 -4.38 -14.50 13.46
CA ALA A 98 -4.82 -13.36 12.68
C ALA A 98 -4.19 -12.05 13.19
N THR A 99 -4.13 -11.82 14.51
CA THR A 99 -3.46 -10.64 15.08
C THR A 99 -1.96 -10.66 14.80
N THR A 100 -1.29 -11.81 14.97
CA THR A 100 0.14 -11.92 14.66
C THR A 100 0.44 -11.64 13.19
N SER A 101 -0.36 -12.19 12.27
CA SER A 101 -0.20 -11.96 10.83
C SER A 101 -0.43 -10.49 10.45
N LEU A 102 -1.41 -9.85 11.08
CA LEU A 102 -1.68 -8.43 10.88
C LEU A 102 -0.49 -7.58 11.35
N SER A 103 0.00 -7.83 12.55
CA SER A 103 1.19 -7.16 13.10
C SER A 103 2.43 -7.37 12.24
N LEU A 104 2.63 -8.58 11.70
CA LEU A 104 3.74 -8.89 10.80
C LEU A 104 3.69 -8.02 9.54
N GLY A 105 2.54 -7.93 8.88
CA GLY A 105 2.40 -7.10 7.69
C GLY A 105 2.51 -5.60 7.96
N LEU A 106 2.06 -5.12 9.12
CA LEU A 106 2.25 -3.72 9.55
C LEU A 106 3.72 -3.42 9.81
N GLY A 107 4.44 -4.36 10.43
CA GLY A 107 5.88 -4.29 10.63
C GLY A 107 6.65 -4.28 9.32
N LEU A 108 6.24 -5.08 8.34
CA LEU A 108 6.81 -5.05 6.99
C LEU A 108 6.57 -3.70 6.30
N GLY A 109 5.36 -3.13 6.41
CA GLY A 109 5.08 -1.78 5.93
C GLY A 109 5.97 -0.71 6.57
N ALA A 110 6.22 -0.81 7.88
CA ALA A 110 7.14 0.08 8.59
C ALA A 110 8.59 -0.09 8.11
N LEU A 111 9.07 -1.33 7.94
CA LEU A 111 10.41 -1.64 7.46
C LEU A 111 10.65 -1.11 6.03
N ILE A 112 9.66 -1.26 5.15
CA ILE A 112 9.68 -0.68 3.80
C ILE A 112 9.75 0.84 3.89
N GLY A 113 8.97 1.46 4.79
CA GLY A 113 9.05 2.89 5.07
C GLY A 113 10.44 3.35 5.50
N VAL A 114 11.08 2.61 6.42
CA VAL A 114 12.46 2.87 6.86
C VAL A 114 13.43 2.77 5.68
N ALA A 115 13.27 1.77 4.81
CA ALA A 115 14.08 1.65 3.59
C ALA A 115 13.96 2.89 2.70
N ARG A 116 12.75 3.48 2.57
CA ARG A 116 12.55 4.73 1.80
C ARG A 116 13.25 5.95 2.39
N VAL A 117 13.48 5.98 3.71
CA VAL A 117 14.28 7.03 4.35
C VAL A 117 15.76 6.81 4.03
N PHE A 118 16.26 5.58 4.14
CA PHE A 118 17.66 5.26 3.85
C PHE A 118 18.04 5.35 2.37
N ASP A 119 17.08 5.22 1.46
CA ASP A 119 17.27 5.46 0.03
C ASP A 119 17.17 6.97 -0.32
N ASP A 120 17.12 7.87 0.67
CA ASP A 120 16.94 9.33 0.53
C ASP A 120 15.71 9.74 -0.31
N ALA A 121 14.76 8.82 -0.48
CA ALA A 121 13.60 9.02 -1.32
C ALA A 121 12.49 9.80 -0.62
N HIS A 122 12.36 9.63 0.70
CA HIS A 122 11.35 10.30 1.52
C HIS A 122 11.90 10.69 2.88
N THR A 123 11.35 11.74 3.46
CA THR A 123 11.70 12.14 4.83
C THR A 123 10.94 11.27 5.85
N PRO A 124 11.40 11.21 7.12
CA PRO A 124 10.69 10.44 8.15
C PRO A 124 9.23 10.86 8.31
N ALA A 125 8.91 12.15 8.21
CA ALA A 125 7.54 12.65 8.32
C ALA A 125 6.63 12.11 7.20
N GLU A 126 7.14 12.07 5.96
CA GLU A 126 6.42 11.55 4.79
C GLU A 126 6.14 10.05 4.90
N VAL A 127 7.11 9.31 5.45
CA VAL A 127 7.02 7.87 5.73
C VAL A 127 6.04 7.59 6.85
N VAL A 128 6.12 8.30 7.98
CA VAL A 128 5.18 8.15 9.10
C VAL A 128 3.75 8.43 8.65
N ALA A 129 3.50 9.49 7.88
CA ALA A 129 2.18 9.78 7.34
C ALA A 129 1.69 8.65 6.41
N GLY A 130 2.57 8.13 5.54
CA GLY A 130 2.23 7.01 4.67
C GLY A 130 1.87 5.75 5.47
N TRP A 131 2.68 5.41 6.47
CA TRP A 131 2.44 4.27 7.34
C TRP A 131 1.12 4.41 8.11
N LEU A 132 0.82 5.58 8.66
CA LEU A 132 -0.43 5.86 9.37
C LEU A 132 -1.65 5.69 8.44
N VAL A 133 -1.62 6.27 7.24
CA VAL A 133 -2.72 6.15 6.26
C VAL A 133 -2.92 4.69 5.84
N GLY A 134 -1.85 3.98 5.49
CA GLY A 134 -1.95 2.58 5.07
C GLY A 134 -2.40 1.65 6.20
N SER A 135 -1.86 1.84 7.40
CA SER A 135 -2.27 1.09 8.60
C SER A 135 -3.74 1.35 8.93
N ALA A 136 -4.21 2.60 8.80
CA ALA A 136 -5.61 2.92 9.00
C ALA A 136 -6.53 2.16 8.03
N VAL A 137 -6.13 2.01 6.76
CA VAL A 137 -6.88 1.20 5.77
C VAL A 137 -6.99 -0.26 6.23
N ALA A 138 -5.88 -0.89 6.61
CA ALA A 138 -5.86 -2.29 7.03
C ALA A 138 -6.61 -2.52 8.35
N LEU A 139 -6.34 -1.68 9.37
CA LEU A 139 -6.93 -1.79 10.69
C LEU A 139 -8.43 -1.50 10.67
N ALA A 140 -8.87 -0.46 9.95
CA ALA A 140 -10.30 -0.14 9.87
C ALA A 140 -11.08 -1.23 9.11
N PHE A 141 -10.46 -1.90 8.12
CA PHE A 141 -11.08 -3.07 7.48
C PHE A 141 -11.28 -4.21 8.47
N VAL A 142 -10.22 -4.60 9.19
CA VAL A 142 -10.26 -5.69 10.18
C VAL A 142 -11.20 -5.36 11.33
N TRP A 143 -11.25 -4.10 11.78
CA TRP A 143 -12.17 -3.65 12.81
C TRP A 143 -13.63 -3.74 12.35
N ARG A 144 -13.94 -3.37 11.10
CA ARG A 144 -15.31 -3.36 10.57
C ARG A 144 -15.83 -4.74 10.18
N HIS A 145 -14.96 -5.59 9.63
CA HIS A 145 -15.37 -6.86 8.99
C HIS A 145 -14.77 -8.10 9.66
N GLY A 146 -13.87 -7.92 10.62
CA GLY A 146 -13.04 -8.99 11.18
C GLY A 146 -11.87 -9.35 10.25
N ALA A 147 -10.96 -10.17 10.77
CA ALA A 147 -9.88 -10.72 9.97
C ALA A 147 -10.47 -11.67 8.90
N PRO A 148 -10.09 -11.51 7.62
CA PRO A 148 -10.61 -12.37 6.55
C PRO A 148 -10.20 -13.82 6.80
N ARG A 149 -11.13 -14.73 6.55
CA ARG A 149 -10.95 -16.17 6.74
C ARG A 149 -11.05 -16.88 5.41
N VAL A 150 -10.14 -17.82 5.19
CA VAL A 150 -10.14 -18.71 4.03
C VAL A 150 -10.31 -20.14 4.52
N ASP A 151 -11.19 -20.89 3.85
CA ASP A 151 -11.35 -22.33 4.08
C ASP A 151 -9.99 -23.04 4.01
N ALA A 152 -9.80 -24.04 4.89
CA ALA A 152 -8.56 -24.79 4.98
C ALA A 152 -8.11 -25.38 3.62
N ARG A 153 -9.06 -25.84 2.81
CA ARG A 153 -8.82 -26.40 1.46
C ARG A 153 -8.15 -25.44 0.49
N TYR A 154 -8.34 -24.12 0.64
CA TYR A 154 -7.79 -23.11 -0.28
C TYR A 154 -6.53 -22.43 0.25
N ARG A 155 -6.07 -22.72 1.47
CA ARG A 155 -4.92 -22.02 2.08
C ARG A 155 -3.64 -22.13 1.26
N ALA A 156 -3.33 -23.34 0.76
CA ALA A 156 -2.16 -23.54 -0.09
C ALA A 156 -2.27 -22.76 -1.41
N LEU A 157 -3.48 -22.70 -1.99
CA LEU A 157 -3.74 -21.95 -3.21
C LEU A 157 -3.64 -20.43 -2.98
N VAL A 158 -4.15 -19.93 -1.85
CA VAL A 158 -3.99 -18.53 -1.42
C VAL A 158 -2.52 -18.18 -1.29
N ALA A 159 -1.78 -18.91 -0.44
CA ALA A 159 -0.37 -18.66 -0.21
C ALA A 159 0.45 -18.78 -1.50
N GLY A 160 0.19 -19.82 -2.30
CA GLY A 160 0.84 -20.03 -3.60
C GLY A 160 0.57 -18.91 -4.59
N SER A 161 -0.68 -18.43 -4.69
CA SER A 161 -1.04 -17.31 -5.59
C SER A 161 -0.39 -15.98 -5.16
N LEU A 162 -0.34 -15.70 -3.86
CA LEU A 162 0.30 -14.52 -3.30
C LEU A 162 1.83 -14.57 -3.50
N LEU A 163 2.44 -15.73 -3.33
CA LEU A 163 3.87 -15.94 -3.62
C LEU A 163 4.17 -15.82 -5.10
N ALA A 164 3.35 -16.41 -5.97
CA ALA A 164 3.54 -16.36 -7.42
C ALA A 164 3.45 -14.93 -7.95
N VAL A 165 2.42 -14.16 -7.54
CA VAL A 165 2.31 -12.76 -7.96
C VAL A 165 3.46 -11.92 -7.41
N SER A 166 3.89 -12.19 -6.17
CA SER A 166 5.05 -11.53 -5.58
C SER A 166 6.32 -11.79 -6.38
N ALA A 167 6.58 -13.04 -6.77
CA ALA A 167 7.75 -13.41 -7.54
C ALA A 167 7.79 -12.78 -8.94
N VAL A 168 6.62 -12.64 -9.59
CA VAL A 168 6.51 -12.02 -10.92
C VAL A 168 6.63 -10.49 -10.85
N ALA A 169 6.09 -9.89 -9.79
CA ALA A 169 6.01 -8.44 -9.67
C ALA A 169 7.22 -7.79 -8.99
N TYR A 170 8.01 -8.55 -8.24
CA TYR A 170 9.19 -8.06 -7.54
C TYR A 170 10.23 -7.44 -8.50
N GLY A 171 10.79 -6.29 -8.11
CA GLY A 171 11.76 -5.53 -8.91
C GLY A 171 11.17 -4.82 -10.13
N ARG A 172 9.84 -4.85 -10.33
CA ARG A 172 9.16 -4.04 -11.32
C ARG A 172 8.81 -2.68 -10.71
N HIS A 173 8.85 -1.63 -11.52
CA HIS A 173 8.55 -0.27 -11.10
C HIS A 173 7.37 0.31 -11.86
N ALA A 174 6.38 0.84 -11.14
CA ALA A 174 5.25 1.49 -11.76
C ALA A 174 5.60 2.94 -12.15
N PRO A 175 5.34 3.38 -13.40
CA PRO A 175 5.65 4.74 -13.86
C PRO A 175 4.67 5.81 -13.34
N ILE A 176 4.07 5.61 -12.17
CA ILE A 176 3.05 6.51 -11.60
C ILE A 176 3.67 7.87 -11.25
N GLN A 177 4.89 7.89 -10.72
CA GLN A 177 5.56 9.15 -10.37
C GLN A 177 5.83 10.00 -11.61
N ALA A 178 6.33 9.39 -12.69
CA ALA A 178 6.56 10.07 -13.95
C ALA A 178 5.26 10.68 -14.53
N ALA A 179 4.14 9.97 -14.40
CA ALA A 179 2.84 10.52 -14.79
C ALA A 179 2.46 11.74 -13.95
N ILE A 180 2.61 11.68 -12.62
CA ILE A 180 2.29 12.82 -11.74
C ILE A 180 3.16 14.04 -12.08
N ASP A 181 4.46 13.84 -12.27
CA ASP A 181 5.39 14.94 -12.55
C ASP A 181 5.11 15.59 -13.92
N ASN A 182 4.66 14.79 -14.90
CA ASN A 182 4.31 15.30 -16.22
C ASN A 182 2.97 16.04 -16.25
N TYR A 183 1.96 15.59 -15.48
CA TYR A 183 0.59 16.11 -15.61
C TYR A 183 0.16 17.08 -14.48
N SER A 184 0.81 17.08 -13.33
CA SER A 184 0.44 17.95 -12.21
C SER A 184 0.61 19.46 -12.46
N PRO A 185 1.58 19.96 -13.26
CA PRO A 185 1.71 21.41 -13.50
C PRO A 185 0.48 22.02 -14.19
N PHE A 186 -0.25 21.25 -14.99
CA PHE A 186 -1.47 21.70 -15.68
C PHE A 186 -2.60 22.08 -14.71
N LEU A 187 -2.66 21.44 -13.54
CA LEU A 187 -3.76 21.61 -12.58
C LEU A 187 -3.65 22.91 -11.76
N CYS A 188 -2.43 23.44 -11.61
CA CYS A 188 -2.15 24.63 -10.80
C CYS A 188 -1.78 25.86 -11.66
N GLY A 189 -1.97 25.80 -12.99
CA GLY A 189 -1.73 26.92 -13.89
C GLY A 189 -0.25 27.34 -14.03
N ARG A 190 0.70 26.53 -13.58
CA ARG A 190 2.14 26.79 -13.77
C ARG A 190 2.55 26.20 -15.12
N PHE A 191 2.67 27.04 -16.15
CA PHE A 191 3.45 26.72 -17.34
C PHE A 191 4.92 26.57 -16.94
N ALA A 192 5.37 25.35 -16.65
CA ALA A 192 6.77 25.02 -16.85
C ALA A 192 6.94 24.80 -18.36
N LEU A 193 7.15 25.88 -19.12
CA LEU A 193 7.86 25.79 -20.38
C LEU A 193 9.21 25.16 -20.03
N ARG A 194 9.39 23.88 -20.36
CA ARG A 194 10.74 23.31 -20.36
C ARG A 194 11.50 23.98 -21.51
N PRO A 195 12.65 24.65 -21.27
CA PRO A 195 13.60 24.90 -22.34
C PRO A 195 14.16 23.59 -22.88
#